data_AF-A0AAW0ETP1-F1
#
_entry.id   AF-A0AAW0ETP1-F1
#
_cell.length_a   1.000
_cell.length_b   1.000
_cell.length_c   1.000
_cell.angle_alpha   90.00
_cell.angle_beta   90.00
_cell.angle_gamma   90.00
#
_symmetry.space_group_name_H-M   'P 1'
#
loop_
_entity.id
_entity.type
_entity.pdbx_description
1 polymer ?
#
loop_
_entity_poly.entity_id
_entity_poly.type
_entity_poly.pdbx_seq_one_letter_code
_entity_poly.pdbx_strand_id
1 'polypeptide(L)'
;MWTVSRPRLAALTRTAVLGQKKQTAAGYMASAGKVGSEEKWAHAAMEYIHEKNHVNDARKRQQDVDQERSLANAYDRYSAIAEARFDERVSRLITRMSEALEEVRKLGLEGALEEAVLLNSEQPPGHYRRPSLTPPVIGYEPGFGLDVPQLRSQQAEYPPLRRPTDAMEFDDGGAEDFPYVEAHKIADLTAAHEAQLEEQHGVLREAAPLTGVEGEGWEACVALHRKALARQQLILDLHSDPDLQERYNADAAFRAAEWDRRGMGALEVEAPQERDVELHYAQAPAYEAFRSH
;
A
#
# COMPACT_ATOMS: atom_id res chain seq x y z
N MET A 1 -13.48 49.89 71.81
CA MET A 1 -13.66 49.02 70.62
C MET A 1 -12.46 49.26 69.72
N TRP A 2 -11.61 48.25 69.54
CA TRP A 2 -10.33 48.37 68.86
C TRP A 2 -10.51 48.19 67.36
N THR A 3 -10.15 49.20 66.57
CA THR A 3 -10.12 49.14 65.10
C THR A 3 -8.79 49.69 64.61
N VAL A 4 -7.87 48.78 64.27
CA VAL A 4 -6.67 49.00 63.44
C VAL A 4 -6.47 47.63 62.75
N SER A 5 -6.42 47.48 61.43
CA SER A 5 -5.29 47.89 60.59
C SER A 5 -5.60 47.66 59.10
N ARG A 6 -5.06 48.53 58.25
CA ARG A 6 -4.96 48.43 56.77
C ARG A 6 -4.03 47.27 56.31
N PRO A 7 -3.54 47.28 55.06
CA PRO A 7 -4.13 46.92 53.76
C PRO A 7 -3.39 45.69 53.17
N ARG A 8 -3.81 45.13 52.03
CA ARG A 8 -2.85 44.51 51.09
C ARG A 8 -3.48 44.23 49.72
N LEU A 9 -2.87 44.88 48.73
CA LEU A 9 -2.85 44.49 47.32
C LEU A 9 -2.61 42.98 47.22
N ALA A 10 -3.57 42.24 46.68
CA ALA A 10 -3.32 40.96 46.04
C ALA A 10 -3.61 41.18 44.56
N ALA A 11 -2.52 41.26 43.80
CA ALA A 11 -2.54 41.39 42.36
C ALA A 11 -3.43 40.31 41.76
N LEU A 12 -4.33 40.73 40.87
CA LEU A 12 -4.94 39.88 39.87
C LEU A 12 -3.81 39.26 39.05
N THR A 13 -3.35 38.07 39.46
CA THR A 13 -2.58 37.16 38.61
C THR A 13 -3.52 36.66 37.52
N ARG A 14 -3.74 37.50 36.51
CA ARG A 14 -3.98 37.03 35.16
C ARG A 14 -2.74 36.22 34.79
N THR A 15 -2.82 34.90 34.97
CA THR A 15 -1.99 33.96 34.23
C THR A 15 -2.34 34.14 32.76
N ALA A 16 -1.69 35.12 32.14
CA ALA A 16 -1.47 35.11 30.72
C ALA A 16 -0.79 33.77 30.44
N VAL A 17 -1.55 32.84 29.88
CA VAL A 17 -0.98 31.72 29.13
C VAL A 17 -0.27 32.38 27.96
N LEU A 18 0.98 32.79 28.21
CA LEU A 18 1.94 33.02 27.16
C LEU A 18 2.05 31.66 26.49
N GLY A 19 1.31 31.51 25.38
CA GLY A 19 1.55 30.43 24.44
C GLY A 19 3.03 30.50 24.11
N GLN A 20 3.82 29.65 24.76
CA GLN A 20 5.19 29.40 24.35
C GLN A 20 5.05 28.92 22.91
N LYS A 21 5.28 29.85 21.98
CA LYS A 21 5.64 29.52 20.61
C LYS A 21 6.72 28.47 20.79
N LYS A 22 6.45 27.20 20.47
CA LYS A 22 7.50 26.18 20.36
C LYS A 22 8.49 26.80 19.38
N GLN A 23 9.58 27.36 19.91
CA GLN A 23 10.73 27.71 19.11
C GLN A 23 11.21 26.37 18.61
N THR A 24 10.80 26.01 17.40
CA THR A 24 11.43 24.92 16.66
C THR A 24 12.91 25.25 16.59
N ALA A 25 13.79 24.24 16.59
CA ALA A 25 15.23 24.44 16.48
C ALA A 25 15.60 25.38 15.32
N ALA A 26 14.78 25.40 14.26
CA ALA A 26 14.78 26.38 13.17
C ALA A 26 14.84 27.86 13.64
N GLY A 27 14.03 28.26 14.63
CA GLY A 27 13.98 29.63 15.14
C GLY A 27 15.23 30.01 15.94
N TYR A 28 15.84 29.05 16.64
CA TYR A 28 17.07 29.28 17.40
C TYR A 28 18.29 29.35 16.48
N MET A 29 18.39 28.41 15.51
CA MET A 29 19.44 28.37 14.49
C MET A 29 19.42 29.61 13.58
N ALA A 30 18.24 30.16 13.28
CA ALA A 30 18.10 31.38 12.48
C ALA A 30 18.67 32.63 13.16
N SER A 31 18.62 32.71 14.49
CA SER A 31 19.13 33.86 15.26
C SER A 31 20.65 33.83 15.50
N ALA A 32 21.29 32.67 15.31
CA ALA A 32 22.71 32.48 15.57
C ALA A 32 23.64 32.73 14.36
N GLY A 33 23.10 33.10 13.18
CA GLY A 33 23.89 33.52 12.01
C GLY A 33 24.81 32.43 11.41
N LYS A 34 24.63 31.16 11.77
CA LYS A 34 25.58 30.07 11.46
C LYS A 34 25.14 29.10 10.35
N VAL A 35 24.01 29.35 9.69
CA VAL A 35 23.38 28.40 8.75
C VAL A 35 22.98 29.15 7.47
N GLY A 36 23.46 28.68 6.32
CA GLY A 36 23.22 29.29 5.00
C GLY A 36 21.72 29.30 4.61
N SER A 37 21.33 30.09 3.59
CA SER A 37 19.92 30.15 3.16
C SER A 37 19.37 28.80 2.68
N GLU A 38 20.22 27.98 2.05
CA GLU A 38 19.85 26.65 1.55
C GLU A 38 19.66 25.63 2.67
N GLU A 39 20.54 25.65 3.69
CA GLU A 39 20.42 24.76 4.85
C GLU A 39 19.14 25.05 5.65
N LYS A 40 18.67 26.31 5.69
CA LYS A 40 17.37 26.66 6.27
C LYS A 40 16.21 26.08 5.47
N TRP A 41 16.32 26.09 4.14
CA TRP A 41 15.31 25.49 3.27
C TRP A 41 15.29 23.97 3.42
N ALA A 42 16.46 23.33 3.44
CA ALA A 42 16.59 21.90 3.71
C ALA A 42 16.00 21.52 5.08
N HIS A 43 16.27 22.31 6.11
CA HIS A 43 15.68 22.09 7.43
C HIS A 43 14.15 22.22 7.41
N ALA A 44 13.60 23.21 6.71
CA ALA A 44 12.16 23.35 6.53
C ALA A 44 11.56 22.18 5.73
N ALA A 45 12.27 21.66 4.73
CA ALA A 45 11.87 20.47 3.99
C ALA A 45 11.85 19.22 4.88
N MET A 46 12.83 19.04 5.77
CA MET A 46 12.83 17.94 6.74
C MET A 46 11.64 18.02 7.71
N GLU A 47 11.29 19.21 8.18
CA GLU A 47 10.07 19.40 8.99
C GLU A 47 8.79 19.09 8.23
N TYR A 48 8.77 19.29 6.91
CA TYR A 48 7.64 18.93 6.05
C TYR A 48 7.53 17.43 5.80
N ILE A 49 8.67 16.74 5.66
CA ILE A 49 8.74 15.28 5.48
C ILE A 49 8.29 14.55 6.76
N HIS A 50 8.60 15.11 7.94
CA HIS A 50 8.28 14.46 9.21
C HIS A 50 6.77 14.45 9.51
N GLU A 51 6.15 13.28 9.41
CA GLU A 51 4.77 13.05 9.83
C GLU A 51 4.64 13.05 11.37
N LYS A 52 3.65 13.77 11.89
CA LYS A 52 3.44 13.94 13.34
C LYS A 52 2.18 13.20 13.77
N ASN A 53 2.33 12.19 14.62
CA ASN A 53 1.21 11.55 15.31
C ASN A 53 0.57 12.58 16.26
N HIS A 54 -0.67 12.96 15.95
CA HIS A 54 -1.40 13.98 16.68
C HIS A 54 -2.56 13.38 17.46
N VAL A 55 -3.00 14.11 18.48
CA VAL A 55 -4.16 13.72 19.29
C VAL A 55 -5.47 13.97 18.56
N ASN A 56 -6.51 13.26 18.97
CA ASN A 56 -7.88 13.53 18.53
C ASN A 56 -8.25 15.02 18.75
N ASP A 57 -8.97 15.61 17.79
CA ASP A 57 -9.36 17.02 17.85
C ASP A 57 -10.29 17.28 19.05
N ALA A 58 -9.90 18.18 19.95
CA ALA A 58 -10.67 18.56 21.13
C ALA A 58 -12.04 19.21 20.82
N ARG A 59 -12.26 19.61 19.57
CA ARG A 59 -13.55 20.14 19.10
C ARG A 59 -14.57 19.04 18.78
N LYS A 60 -14.14 17.78 18.60
CA LYS A 60 -15.05 16.66 18.39
C LYS A 60 -15.97 16.49 19.60
N ARG A 61 -17.23 16.18 19.33
CA ARG A 61 -18.23 15.83 20.32
C ARG A 61 -18.74 14.42 20.07
N GLN A 62 -19.28 13.81 21.12
CA GLN A 62 -19.79 12.44 21.05
C GLN A 62 -20.80 12.25 19.91
N GLN A 63 -21.73 13.20 19.75
CA GLN A 63 -22.75 13.15 18.70
C GLN A 63 -22.17 13.15 17.28
N ASP A 64 -21.16 13.99 17.02
CA ASP A 64 -20.54 14.08 15.69
C ASP A 64 -19.80 12.79 15.34
N VAL A 65 -19.06 12.24 16.31
CA VAL A 65 -18.32 10.97 16.16
C VAL A 65 -19.28 9.81 15.90
N ASP A 66 -20.39 9.74 16.64
CA ASP A 66 -21.40 8.68 16.44
C ASP A 66 -22.13 8.83 15.10
N GLN A 67 -22.37 10.06 14.65
CA GLN A 67 -22.93 10.32 13.32
C GLN A 67 -21.97 9.89 12.21
N GLU A 68 -20.67 10.17 12.35
CA GLU A 68 -19.64 9.72 11.41
C GLU A 68 -19.57 8.19 11.34
N ARG A 69 -19.61 7.50 12.49
CA ARG A 69 -19.69 6.03 12.55
C ARG A 69 -20.94 5.51 11.84
N SER A 70 -22.10 6.12 12.09
CA SER A 70 -23.35 5.73 11.43
C SER A 70 -23.28 5.94 9.91
N LEU A 71 -22.61 7.00 9.46
CA LEU A 71 -22.45 7.29 8.03
C LEU A 71 -21.50 6.29 7.35
N ALA A 72 -20.36 5.98 7.99
CA ALA A 72 -19.43 4.95 7.53
C ALA A 72 -20.16 3.60 7.38
N ASN A 73 -20.89 3.18 8.42
CA ASN A 73 -21.68 1.94 8.38
C ASN A 73 -22.73 1.94 7.25
N ALA A 74 -23.33 3.10 6.95
CA ALA A 74 -24.28 3.22 5.84
C ALA A 74 -23.59 3.15 4.47
N TYR A 75 -22.38 3.70 4.35
CA TYR A 75 -21.58 3.59 3.14
C TYR A 75 -21.14 2.14 2.88
N ASP A 76 -20.66 1.43 3.90
CA ASP A 76 -20.26 0.03 3.78
C ASP A 76 -21.45 -0.87 3.39
N ARG A 77 -22.68 -0.54 3.82
CA ARG A 77 -23.90 -1.24 3.35
C ARG A 77 -24.10 -1.06 1.86
N TYR A 78 -23.86 0.15 1.41
CA TYR A 78 -24.07 0.53 0.03
C TYR A 78 -23.00 -0.11 -0.88
N SER A 79 -21.73 -0.10 -0.47
CA SER A 79 -20.61 -0.66 -1.25
C SER A 79 -20.64 -2.18 -1.32
N ALA A 80 -21.02 -2.88 -0.23
CA ALA A 80 -21.04 -4.34 -0.16
C ALA A 80 -21.85 -4.99 -1.30
N ILE A 81 -22.94 -4.36 -1.76
CA ILE A 81 -23.74 -4.87 -2.89
C ILE A 81 -22.94 -4.80 -4.20
N ALA A 82 -22.20 -3.72 -4.41
CA ALA A 82 -21.39 -3.52 -5.60
C ALA A 82 -20.18 -4.46 -5.61
N GLU A 83 -19.52 -4.62 -4.46
CA GLU A 83 -18.39 -5.53 -4.25
C GLU A 83 -18.79 -6.98 -4.51
N ALA A 84 -19.85 -7.48 -3.87
CA ALA A 84 -20.30 -8.86 -4.08
C ALA A 84 -20.66 -9.16 -5.56
N ARG A 85 -21.29 -8.20 -6.26
CA ARG A 85 -21.59 -8.33 -7.69
C ARG A 85 -20.35 -8.28 -8.57
N PHE A 86 -19.34 -7.51 -8.16
CA PHE A 86 -18.06 -7.44 -8.85
C PHE A 86 -17.32 -8.78 -8.71
N ASP A 87 -17.23 -9.31 -7.49
CA ASP A 87 -16.58 -10.59 -7.20
C ASP A 87 -17.23 -11.74 -7.96
N GLU A 88 -18.56 -11.81 -7.96
CA GLU A 88 -19.29 -12.82 -8.74
C GLU A 88 -18.99 -12.71 -10.24
N ARG A 89 -18.93 -11.49 -10.76
CA ARG A 89 -18.66 -11.24 -12.18
C ARG A 89 -17.23 -11.64 -12.56
N VAL A 90 -16.24 -11.29 -11.72
CA VAL A 90 -14.84 -11.66 -11.93
C VAL A 90 -14.67 -13.17 -11.85
N SER A 91 -15.26 -13.82 -10.85
CA SER A 91 -15.25 -15.28 -10.72
C SER A 91 -15.83 -15.95 -11.97
N ARG A 92 -16.98 -15.49 -12.46
CA ARG A 92 -17.60 -16.03 -13.68
C ARG A 92 -16.74 -15.81 -14.93
N LEU A 93 -16.08 -14.66 -15.05
CA LEU A 93 -15.16 -14.38 -16.15
C LEU A 93 -13.96 -15.33 -16.12
N ILE A 94 -13.34 -15.53 -14.96
CA ILE A 94 -12.23 -16.48 -14.76
C ILE A 94 -12.65 -17.89 -15.15
N THR A 95 -13.82 -18.34 -14.71
CA THR A 95 -14.37 -19.66 -15.10
C THR A 95 -14.49 -19.79 -16.61
N ARG A 96 -15.06 -18.79 -17.28
CA ARG A 96 -15.22 -18.81 -18.76
C ARG A 96 -13.89 -18.83 -19.51
N MET A 97 -12.90 -18.07 -19.03
CA MET A 97 -11.56 -18.08 -19.61
C MET A 97 -10.86 -19.43 -19.40
N SER A 98 -11.05 -20.05 -18.23
CA SER A 98 -10.48 -21.37 -17.91
C SER A 98 -11.11 -22.46 -18.77
N GLU A 99 -12.44 -22.47 -18.90
CA GLU A 99 -13.19 -23.38 -19.79
C GLU A 99 -12.69 -23.25 -21.25
N ALA A 100 -12.46 -22.02 -21.73
CA ALA A 100 -11.96 -21.80 -23.09
C ALA A 100 -10.56 -22.41 -23.31
N LEU A 101 -9.64 -22.28 -22.35
CA LEU A 101 -8.31 -22.90 -22.43
C LEU A 101 -8.39 -24.43 -22.42
N GLU A 102 -9.28 -25.00 -21.61
CA GLU A 102 -9.52 -26.46 -21.60
C GLU A 102 -10.08 -26.97 -22.93
N GLU A 103 -10.97 -26.22 -23.59
CA GLU A 103 -11.48 -26.59 -24.90
C GLU A 103 -10.39 -26.54 -25.99
N VAL A 104 -9.51 -25.53 -25.97
CA VAL A 104 -8.35 -25.47 -26.87
C VAL A 104 -7.46 -26.72 -26.71
N ARG A 105 -7.24 -27.15 -25.46
CA ARG A 105 -6.52 -28.40 -25.16
C ARG A 105 -7.24 -29.63 -25.72
N LYS A 106 -8.55 -29.75 -25.53
CA LYS A 106 -9.35 -30.88 -26.06
C LYS A 106 -9.32 -30.96 -27.59
N LEU A 107 -9.16 -29.83 -28.27
CA LEU A 107 -9.04 -29.75 -29.73
C LEU A 107 -7.64 -30.14 -30.25
N GLY A 108 -6.67 -30.38 -29.36
CA GLY A 108 -5.30 -30.78 -29.74
C GLY A 108 -4.46 -29.65 -30.32
N LEU A 109 -4.80 -28.40 -30.03
CA LEU A 109 -4.11 -27.20 -30.52
C LEU A 109 -3.00 -26.75 -29.57
N GLU A 110 -2.05 -27.63 -29.25
CA GLU A 110 -1.04 -27.41 -28.20
C GLU A 110 -0.17 -26.16 -28.45
N GLY A 111 0.28 -25.93 -29.70
CA GLY A 111 1.06 -24.71 -30.00
C GLY A 111 0.28 -23.41 -29.79
N ALA A 112 -1.03 -23.41 -30.08
CA ALA A 112 -1.87 -22.24 -29.82
C ALA A 112 -2.13 -22.06 -28.32
N LEU A 113 -2.18 -23.16 -27.56
CA LEU A 113 -2.31 -23.11 -26.10
C LEU A 113 -1.04 -22.51 -25.47
N GLU A 114 0.14 -22.96 -25.89
CA GLU A 114 1.44 -22.46 -25.42
C GLU A 114 1.60 -20.95 -25.68
N GLU A 115 1.22 -20.47 -26.86
CA GLU A 115 1.25 -19.03 -27.17
C GLU A 115 0.20 -18.24 -26.38
N ALA A 116 -1.00 -18.78 -26.19
CA ALA A 116 -2.10 -18.06 -25.53
C ALA A 116 -1.93 -17.92 -24.01
N VAL A 117 -1.12 -18.77 -23.37
CA VAL A 117 -0.82 -18.66 -21.93
C VAL A 117 0.31 -17.68 -21.63
N LEU A 118 1.05 -17.21 -22.66
CA LEU A 118 2.00 -16.13 -22.51
C LEU A 118 1.27 -14.81 -22.27
N LEU A 119 1.78 -14.03 -21.31
CA LEU A 119 1.21 -12.71 -21.03
C LEU A 119 1.48 -11.77 -22.22
N ASN A 120 0.41 -11.25 -22.81
CA ASN A 120 0.55 -10.12 -23.74
C ASN A 120 1.13 -8.93 -22.99
N SER A 121 2.38 -8.60 -23.31
CA SER A 121 3.18 -7.60 -22.60
C SER A 121 2.98 -6.18 -23.13
N GLU A 122 2.20 -6.00 -24.21
CA GLU A 122 1.87 -4.67 -24.71
C GLU A 122 0.91 -3.93 -23.77
N GLN A 123 1.33 -2.75 -23.32
CA GLN A 123 0.48 -1.87 -22.53
C GLN A 123 -0.62 -1.23 -23.39
N PRO A 124 -1.72 -0.76 -22.79
CA PRO A 124 -2.70 0.04 -23.51
C PRO A 124 -2.01 1.22 -24.23
N PRO A 125 -2.34 1.45 -25.52
CA PRO A 125 -1.65 2.45 -26.32
C PRO A 125 -1.93 3.87 -25.81
N GLY A 126 -1.09 4.84 -26.18
CA GLY A 126 -1.21 6.23 -25.67
C GLY A 126 -2.53 6.95 -25.98
N HIS A 127 -3.35 6.43 -26.90
CA HIS A 127 -4.70 6.95 -27.17
C HIS A 127 -5.79 6.33 -26.29
N TYR A 128 -5.45 5.31 -25.49
CA TYR A 128 -6.33 4.75 -24.48
C TYR A 128 -6.55 5.79 -23.38
N ARG A 129 -7.73 6.41 -23.39
CA ARG A 129 -7.99 7.60 -22.58
C ARG A 129 -8.62 7.24 -21.24
N ARG A 130 -8.08 7.83 -20.17
CA ARG A 130 -8.73 7.81 -18.85
C ARG A 130 -10.14 8.41 -18.94
N PRO A 131 -11.17 7.75 -18.38
CA PRO A 131 -12.51 8.34 -18.25
C PRO A 131 -12.43 9.71 -17.59
N SER A 132 -12.95 10.73 -18.27
CA SER A 132 -12.93 12.12 -17.80
C SER A 132 -14.29 12.49 -17.20
N LEU A 133 -14.31 13.38 -16.20
CA LEU A 133 -15.55 13.82 -15.55
C LEU A 133 -16.54 14.43 -16.54
N THR A 134 -16.04 15.19 -17.51
CA THR A 134 -16.84 15.82 -18.57
C THR A 134 -16.48 15.25 -19.94
N PRO A 135 -17.45 15.17 -20.87
CA PRO A 135 -17.17 14.86 -22.26
C PRO A 135 -16.19 15.86 -22.90
N PRO A 136 -15.47 15.47 -23.96
CA PRO A 136 -14.65 16.39 -24.74
C PRO A 136 -15.51 17.47 -25.41
N VAL A 137 -15.02 18.71 -25.43
CA VAL A 137 -15.66 19.83 -26.15
C VAL A 137 -15.25 19.80 -27.62
N ILE A 138 -16.19 20.06 -28.52
CA ILE A 138 -15.95 20.06 -29.97
C ILE A 138 -14.97 21.18 -30.34
N GLY A 139 -13.95 20.84 -31.13
CA GLY A 139 -12.98 21.81 -31.64
C GLY A 139 -12.03 22.38 -30.59
N TYR A 140 -11.95 21.77 -29.40
CA TYR A 140 -11.00 22.19 -28.38
C TYR A 140 -9.60 21.64 -28.69
N GLU A 141 -8.70 22.54 -29.06
CA GLU A 141 -7.25 22.34 -28.97
C GLU A 141 -6.71 23.02 -27.69
N PRO A 142 -5.55 22.60 -27.15
CA PRO A 142 -5.01 23.17 -25.91
C PRO A 142 -4.96 24.70 -25.97
N GLY A 143 -5.68 25.35 -25.05
CA GLY A 143 -5.75 26.81 -24.97
C GLY A 143 -6.41 27.51 -26.18
N PHE A 144 -7.19 26.81 -27.02
CA PHE A 144 -7.77 27.36 -28.26
C PHE A 144 -6.72 27.99 -29.19
N GLY A 145 -5.58 27.29 -29.36
CA GLY A 145 -4.50 27.70 -30.26
C GLY A 145 -3.43 28.57 -29.60
N LEU A 146 -3.60 28.91 -28.32
CA LEU A 146 -2.57 29.59 -27.53
C LEU A 146 -1.53 28.58 -27.04
N ASP A 147 -0.54 28.29 -27.89
CA ASP A 147 0.55 27.37 -27.57
C ASP A 147 1.58 28.01 -26.62
N VAL A 148 1.90 27.30 -25.55
CA VAL A 148 2.98 27.64 -24.61
C VAL A 148 3.99 26.48 -24.63
N PRO A 149 5.02 26.54 -25.50
CA PRO A 149 5.94 25.42 -25.73
C PRO A 149 6.66 24.90 -24.48
N GLN A 150 6.80 25.73 -23.45
CA GLN A 150 7.42 25.37 -22.19
C GLN A 150 6.59 24.33 -21.41
N LEU A 151 5.26 24.34 -21.54
CA LEU A 151 4.37 23.45 -20.77
C LEU A 151 4.20 22.07 -21.39
N ARG A 152 4.52 21.89 -22.67
CA ARG A 152 4.47 20.59 -23.37
C ARG A 152 5.76 19.78 -23.25
N SER A 153 6.74 20.28 -22.49
CA SER A 153 8.00 19.56 -22.25
C SER A 153 7.74 18.28 -21.45
N GLN A 154 8.26 17.16 -21.95
CA GLN A 154 8.21 15.89 -21.22
C GLN A 154 9.28 15.90 -20.12
N GLN A 155 8.87 15.57 -18.90
CA GLN A 155 9.73 15.55 -17.72
C GLN A 155 10.12 14.11 -17.37
N ALA A 156 11.25 13.95 -16.69
CA ALA A 156 11.66 12.66 -16.15
C ALA A 156 10.80 12.27 -14.93
N GLU A 157 10.57 10.97 -14.76
CA GLU A 157 9.92 10.41 -13.58
C GLU A 157 10.93 10.18 -12.45
N TYR A 158 10.52 10.35 -11.19
CA TYR A 158 11.34 10.12 -10.00
C TYR A 158 10.56 9.30 -8.95
N PRO A 159 11.17 8.27 -8.33
CA PRO A 159 12.53 7.78 -8.57
C PRO A 159 12.67 7.09 -9.94
N PRO A 160 13.88 7.03 -10.52
CA PRO A 160 14.09 6.23 -11.73
C PRO A 160 13.76 4.77 -11.42
N LEU A 161 12.86 4.18 -12.21
CA LEU A 161 12.42 2.81 -12.02
C LEU A 161 13.58 1.85 -12.28
N ARG A 162 13.81 0.95 -11.35
CA ARG A 162 14.73 -0.19 -11.47
C ARG A 162 14.03 -1.43 -10.97
N ARG A 163 14.08 -2.50 -11.74
CA ARG A 163 13.45 -3.78 -11.44
C ARG A 163 14.51 -4.86 -11.27
N PRO A 164 14.20 -5.90 -10.50
CA PRO A 164 15.01 -7.12 -10.38
C PRO A 164 15.56 -7.66 -11.71
N THR A 165 14.71 -7.64 -12.74
CA THR A 165 15.00 -8.21 -14.06
C THR A 165 15.88 -7.32 -14.93
N ASP A 166 16.06 -6.04 -14.58
CA ASP A 166 16.89 -5.13 -15.38
C ASP A 166 18.36 -5.60 -15.37
N ALA A 167 18.82 -6.21 -14.27
CA ALA A 167 20.14 -6.84 -14.20
C ALA A 167 20.28 -8.06 -15.13
N MET A 168 19.17 -8.72 -15.49
CA MET A 168 19.18 -9.84 -16.42
C MET A 168 19.24 -9.41 -17.88
N GLU A 169 18.83 -8.17 -18.18
CA GLU A 169 18.80 -7.62 -19.54
C GLU A 169 20.03 -6.72 -19.82
N PHE A 170 20.40 -5.87 -18.87
CA PHE A 170 21.32 -4.76 -19.11
C PHE A 170 22.72 -4.91 -18.47
N ASP A 171 22.92 -5.83 -17.53
CA ASP A 171 24.22 -6.01 -16.86
C ASP A 171 25.15 -6.99 -17.63
N ASP A 172 26.44 -6.97 -17.28
CA ASP A 172 27.45 -7.87 -17.85
C ASP A 172 27.09 -9.34 -17.55
N GLY A 173 26.84 -10.13 -18.61
CA GLY A 173 26.35 -11.52 -18.48
C GLY A 173 24.82 -11.68 -18.55
N GLY A 174 24.12 -10.62 -18.98
CA GLY A 174 22.69 -10.65 -19.31
C GLY A 174 22.29 -11.79 -20.25
N ALA A 175 20.99 -12.06 -20.32
CA ALA A 175 20.45 -13.08 -21.21
C ALA A 175 20.63 -12.69 -22.69
N GLU A 176 20.98 -13.65 -23.54
CA GLU A 176 21.12 -13.42 -24.99
C GLU A 176 19.79 -13.08 -25.65
N ASP A 177 18.68 -13.62 -25.13
CA ASP A 177 17.33 -13.42 -25.63
C ASP A 177 16.39 -13.09 -24.47
N PHE A 178 16.20 -11.81 -24.16
CA PHE A 178 15.19 -11.34 -23.20
C PHE A 178 13.89 -11.07 -23.97
N PRO A 179 12.73 -11.65 -23.57
CA PRO A 179 12.38 -12.18 -22.24
C PRO A 179 12.58 -13.70 -22.04
N TYR A 180 13.17 -14.43 -23.00
CA TYR A 180 13.31 -15.89 -22.97
C TYR A 180 14.58 -16.35 -22.23
N VAL A 181 14.53 -16.32 -20.89
CA VAL A 181 15.67 -16.63 -20.04
C VAL A 181 15.65 -18.08 -19.53
N GLU A 182 16.83 -18.70 -19.41
CA GLU A 182 16.99 -20.03 -18.83
C GLU A 182 16.51 -20.10 -17.37
N ALA A 183 15.89 -21.23 -17.01
CA ALA A 183 15.28 -21.45 -15.70
C ALA A 183 16.26 -21.30 -14.53
N HIS A 184 17.54 -21.67 -14.70
CA HIS A 184 18.53 -21.56 -13.63
C HIS A 184 18.79 -20.10 -13.21
N LYS A 185 18.84 -19.16 -14.18
CA LYS A 185 18.99 -17.73 -13.88
C LYS A 185 17.76 -17.17 -13.15
N ILE A 186 16.57 -17.70 -13.44
CA ILE A 186 15.33 -17.33 -12.73
C ILE A 186 15.33 -17.90 -11.29
N ALA A 187 15.87 -19.10 -11.09
CA ALA A 187 16.05 -19.67 -9.75
C ALA A 187 16.99 -18.79 -8.90
N ASP A 188 18.15 -18.42 -9.47
CA ASP A 188 19.12 -17.54 -8.81
C ASP A 188 18.50 -16.17 -8.46
N LEU A 189 17.75 -15.57 -9.40
CA LEU A 189 17.03 -14.32 -9.15
C LEU A 189 16.02 -14.47 -8.00
N THR A 190 15.24 -15.56 -8.01
CA THR A 190 14.20 -15.81 -7.00
C THR A 190 14.82 -15.94 -5.61
N ALA A 191 15.89 -16.73 -5.47
CA ALA A 191 16.59 -16.91 -4.20
C ALA A 191 17.24 -15.61 -3.70
N ALA A 192 17.87 -14.83 -4.59
CA ALA A 192 18.45 -13.55 -4.23
C ALA A 192 17.39 -12.55 -3.73
N HIS A 193 16.21 -12.53 -4.37
CA HIS A 193 15.12 -11.63 -3.98
C HIS A 193 14.41 -12.06 -2.72
N GLU A 194 14.30 -13.36 -2.46
CA GLU A 194 13.78 -13.87 -1.18
C GLU A 194 14.67 -13.42 -0.02
N ALA A 195 15.98 -13.59 -0.15
CA ALA A 195 16.95 -13.14 0.85
C ALA A 195 16.92 -11.61 1.06
N GLN A 196 16.90 -10.84 -0.04
CA GLN A 196 16.83 -9.38 0.02
C GLN A 196 15.52 -8.90 0.67
N LEU A 197 14.38 -9.49 0.32
CA LEU A 197 13.09 -9.15 0.90
C LEU A 197 13.06 -9.44 2.40
N GLU A 198 13.62 -10.56 2.84
CA GLU A 198 13.71 -10.92 4.26
C GLU A 198 14.56 -9.90 5.03
N GLU A 199 15.75 -9.57 4.53
CA GLU A 199 16.66 -8.60 5.15
C GLU A 199 16.00 -7.22 5.24
N GLN A 200 15.48 -6.70 4.13
CA GLN A 200 14.87 -5.38 4.08
C GLN A 200 13.62 -5.30 4.98
N HIS A 201 12.79 -6.34 4.97
CA HIS A 201 11.63 -6.39 5.85
C HIS A 201 12.05 -6.40 7.32
N GLY A 202 13.04 -7.20 7.70
CA GLY A 202 13.55 -7.26 9.07
C GLY A 202 14.05 -5.90 9.56
N VAL A 203 14.86 -5.22 8.74
CA VAL A 203 15.38 -3.87 9.04
C VAL A 203 14.26 -2.85 9.19
N LEU A 204 13.29 -2.83 8.27
CA LEU A 204 12.19 -1.87 8.31
C LEU A 204 11.26 -2.11 9.49
N ARG A 205 10.95 -3.38 9.79
CA ARG A 205 10.11 -3.77 10.92
C ARG A 205 10.75 -3.39 12.27
N GLU A 206 12.07 -3.48 12.38
CA GLU A 206 12.81 -3.04 13.56
C GLU A 206 12.85 -1.51 13.67
N ALA A 207 13.14 -0.81 12.56
CA ALA A 207 13.34 0.64 12.56
C ALA A 207 12.03 1.43 12.69
N ALA A 208 10.93 0.94 12.10
CA ALA A 208 9.65 1.62 12.03
C ALA A 208 8.50 0.61 12.21
N PRO A 209 8.23 0.14 13.44
CA PRO A 209 7.11 -0.75 13.70
C PRO A 209 5.78 -0.06 13.43
N LEU A 210 4.93 -0.69 12.62
CA LEU A 210 3.59 -0.22 12.27
C LEU A 210 2.53 -1.18 12.84
N THR A 211 1.38 -0.63 13.22
CA THR A 211 0.24 -1.38 13.77
C THR A 211 -1.06 -0.82 13.21
N GLY A 212 -2.20 -1.46 13.45
CA GLY A 212 -3.47 -1.01 12.89
C GLY A 212 -3.57 -1.34 11.40
N VAL A 213 -4.46 -0.64 10.68
CA VAL A 213 -4.85 -1.01 9.31
C VAL A 213 -3.68 -0.91 8.34
N GLU A 214 -2.87 0.15 8.42
CA GLU A 214 -1.70 0.34 7.58
C GLU A 214 -0.57 -0.65 7.89
N GLY A 215 -0.38 -0.99 9.17
CA GLY A 215 0.60 -2.00 9.59
C GLY A 215 0.23 -3.40 9.13
N GLU A 216 -1.04 -3.79 9.31
CA GLU A 216 -1.57 -5.04 8.78
C GLU A 216 -1.51 -5.09 7.26
N GLY A 217 -1.81 -3.98 6.58
CA GLY A 217 -1.67 -3.85 5.13
C GLY A 217 -0.23 -4.04 4.63
N TRP A 218 0.75 -3.47 5.34
CA TRP A 218 2.17 -3.64 5.05
C TRP A 218 2.61 -5.10 5.23
N GLU A 219 2.31 -5.71 6.38
CA GLU A 219 2.68 -7.10 6.68
C GLU A 219 2.00 -8.08 5.71
N ALA A 220 0.74 -7.85 5.35
CA ALA A 220 0.04 -8.64 4.33
C ALA A 220 0.70 -8.49 2.95
N CYS A 221 1.11 -7.29 2.57
CA CYS A 221 1.83 -7.05 1.32
C CYS A 221 3.15 -7.84 1.26
N VAL A 222 3.96 -7.75 2.30
CA VAL A 222 5.23 -8.50 2.40
C VAL A 222 4.99 -10.01 2.42
N ALA A 223 3.99 -10.49 3.16
CA ALA A 223 3.63 -11.90 3.20
C ALA A 223 3.19 -12.43 1.82
N LEU A 224 2.45 -11.64 1.05
CA LEU A 224 2.07 -12.00 -0.32
C LEU A 224 3.27 -12.04 -1.27
N HIS A 225 4.24 -11.13 -1.13
CA HIS A 225 5.49 -11.19 -1.88
C HIS A 225 6.32 -12.44 -1.55
N ARG A 226 6.47 -12.78 -0.26
CA ARG A 226 7.13 -14.02 0.17
C ARG A 226 6.43 -15.25 -0.38
N LYS A 227 5.09 -15.30 -0.29
CA LYS A 227 4.29 -16.38 -0.86
C LYS A 227 4.48 -16.52 -2.37
N ALA A 228 4.58 -15.41 -3.11
CA ALA A 228 4.81 -15.44 -4.55
C ALA A 228 6.20 -16.02 -4.91
N LEU A 229 7.25 -15.61 -4.19
CA LEU A 229 8.61 -16.14 -4.38
C LEU A 229 8.71 -17.62 -3.99
N ALA A 230 8.13 -18.02 -2.85
CA ALA A 230 8.08 -19.41 -2.42
C ALA A 230 7.34 -20.31 -3.43
N ARG A 231 6.26 -19.80 -4.03
CA ARG A 231 5.54 -20.49 -5.12
C ARG A 231 6.39 -20.60 -6.38
N GLN A 232 7.11 -19.56 -6.75
CA GLN A 232 8.01 -19.59 -7.91
C GLN A 232 9.09 -20.66 -7.72
N GLN A 233 9.70 -20.73 -6.54
CA GLN A 233 10.67 -21.77 -6.22
C GLN A 233 10.05 -23.17 -6.27
N LEU A 234 8.83 -23.36 -5.73
CA LEU A 234 8.16 -24.66 -5.82
C LEU A 234 7.91 -25.09 -7.28
N ILE A 235 7.50 -24.17 -8.16
CA ILE A 235 7.29 -24.48 -9.58
C ILE A 235 8.60 -24.93 -10.24
N LEU A 236 9.71 -24.26 -9.93
CA LEU A 236 11.03 -24.64 -10.43
C LEU A 236 11.46 -26.01 -9.88
N ASP A 237 11.27 -26.27 -8.59
CA ASP A 237 11.59 -27.55 -7.96
C ASP A 237 10.78 -28.70 -8.61
N LEU A 238 9.46 -28.52 -8.78
CA LEU A 238 8.56 -29.48 -9.44
C LEU A 238 8.92 -29.73 -10.90
N HIS A 239 9.53 -28.76 -11.58
CA HIS A 239 10.00 -28.92 -12.95
C HIS A 239 11.33 -29.68 -13.01
N SER A 240 12.21 -29.45 -12.03
CA SER A 240 13.55 -30.06 -11.98
C SER A 240 13.57 -31.49 -11.40
N ASP A 241 12.59 -31.84 -10.56
CA ASP A 241 12.50 -33.13 -9.86
C ASP A 241 11.19 -33.87 -10.22
N PRO A 242 11.24 -34.84 -11.16
CA PRO A 242 10.08 -35.62 -11.56
C PRO A 242 9.47 -36.47 -10.43
N ASP A 243 10.29 -36.97 -9.49
CA ASP A 243 9.81 -37.80 -8.37
C ASP A 243 8.99 -36.95 -7.40
N LEU A 244 9.46 -35.73 -7.13
CA LEU A 244 8.71 -34.73 -6.38
C LEU A 244 7.40 -34.38 -7.08
N GLN A 245 7.43 -34.19 -8.40
CA GLN A 245 6.26 -33.85 -9.20
C GLN A 245 5.19 -34.94 -9.17
N GLU A 246 5.57 -36.21 -9.35
CA GLU A 246 4.65 -37.35 -9.31
C GLU A 246 3.98 -37.45 -7.93
N ARG A 247 4.78 -37.37 -6.85
CA ARG A 247 4.27 -37.39 -5.48
C ARG A 247 3.33 -36.21 -5.19
N TYR A 248 3.70 -35.02 -5.66
CA TYR A 248 2.89 -33.81 -5.53
C TYR A 248 1.54 -33.96 -6.23
N ASN A 249 1.49 -34.56 -7.42
CA ASN A 249 0.24 -34.75 -8.16
C ASN A 249 -0.63 -35.86 -7.57
N ALA A 250 -0.02 -36.89 -6.97
CA ALA A 250 -0.74 -38.06 -6.45
C ALA A 250 -1.40 -37.83 -5.08
N ASP A 251 -0.81 -37.02 -4.18
CA ASP A 251 -1.24 -36.92 -2.79
C ASP A 251 -1.60 -35.47 -2.38
N ALA A 252 -2.89 -35.23 -2.12
CA ALA A 252 -3.39 -33.93 -1.68
C ALA A 252 -2.88 -33.51 -0.28
N ALA A 253 -2.65 -34.45 0.63
CA ALA A 253 -2.13 -34.14 1.96
C ALA A 253 -0.65 -33.73 1.87
N PHE A 254 0.13 -34.38 1.00
CA PHE A 254 1.49 -33.97 0.69
C PHE A 254 1.55 -32.56 0.10
N ARG A 255 0.64 -32.21 -0.83
CA ARG A 255 0.57 -30.83 -1.37
C ARG A 255 0.32 -29.78 -0.30
N ALA A 256 -0.67 -30.00 0.58
CA ALA A 256 -0.98 -29.08 1.66
C ALA A 256 0.23 -28.92 2.61
N ALA A 257 0.87 -30.03 2.98
CA ALA A 257 2.06 -30.00 3.84
C ALA A 257 3.24 -29.24 3.20
N GLU A 258 3.45 -29.40 1.88
CA GLU A 258 4.46 -28.63 1.15
C GLU A 258 4.14 -27.13 1.10
N TRP A 259 2.87 -26.76 0.96
CA TRP A 259 2.45 -25.36 1.01
C TRP A 259 2.69 -24.74 2.38
N ASP A 260 2.34 -25.44 3.45
CA ASP A 260 2.57 -24.97 4.82
C ASP A 260 4.06 -24.85 5.14
N ARG A 261 4.87 -25.86 4.76
CA ARG A 261 6.33 -25.85 4.94
C ARG A 261 7.00 -24.64 4.29
N ARG A 262 6.48 -24.20 3.14
CA ARG A 262 7.00 -23.08 2.35
C ARG A 262 6.30 -21.75 2.66
N GLY A 263 5.42 -21.69 3.66
CA GLY A 263 4.73 -20.46 4.05
C GLY A 263 3.69 -19.96 3.05
N MET A 264 3.09 -20.84 2.26
CA MET A 264 2.11 -20.50 1.23
C MET A 264 0.65 -20.63 1.71
N GLY A 265 0.41 -20.34 2.99
CA GLY A 265 -0.93 -20.37 3.60
C GLY A 265 -1.92 -19.41 2.95
N ALA A 266 -3.22 -19.63 3.18
CA ALA A 266 -4.26 -18.71 2.73
C ALA A 266 -4.17 -17.37 3.46
N LEU A 267 -4.49 -16.27 2.77
CA LEU A 267 -4.70 -14.98 3.44
C LEU A 267 -6.14 -14.95 3.96
N GLU A 268 -6.29 -14.97 5.27
CA GLU A 268 -7.60 -14.86 5.92
C GLU A 268 -8.00 -13.39 6.00
N VAL A 269 -9.16 -13.07 5.44
CA VAL A 269 -9.78 -11.74 5.54
C VAL A 269 -11.02 -11.92 6.38
N GLU A 270 -11.09 -11.22 7.52
CA GLU A 270 -12.25 -11.28 8.41
C GLU A 270 -13.51 -10.88 7.63
N ALA A 271 -14.59 -11.64 7.83
CA ALA A 271 -15.87 -11.31 7.21
C ALA A 271 -16.33 -9.92 7.66
N PRO A 272 -17.05 -9.16 6.82
CA PRO A 272 -17.60 -7.87 7.23
C PRO A 272 -18.40 -8.04 8.52
N GLN A 273 -18.00 -7.35 9.59
CA GLN A 273 -18.61 -7.54 10.91
C GLN A 273 -20.13 -7.31 10.86
N GLU A 274 -20.88 -8.21 11.51
CA GLU A 274 -22.31 -8.02 11.70
C GLU A 274 -22.54 -6.80 12.59
N ARG A 275 -23.36 -5.88 12.07
CA ARG A 275 -23.64 -4.57 12.65
C ARG A 275 -24.53 -4.74 13.88
N ASP A 276 -24.14 -4.13 14.99
CA ASP A 276 -24.74 -4.27 16.32
C ASP A 276 -24.12 -5.40 17.17
N VAL A 277 -22.79 -5.47 17.21
CA VAL A 277 -22.13 -6.14 18.33
C VAL A 277 -22.47 -5.34 19.58
N GLU A 278 -23.35 -5.89 20.44
CA GLU A 278 -23.55 -5.36 21.78
C GLU A 278 -22.20 -5.30 22.48
N LEU A 279 -21.64 -4.11 22.58
CA LEU A 279 -20.32 -3.92 23.15
C LEU A 279 -20.41 -4.19 24.65
N HIS A 280 -19.56 -5.09 25.13
CA HIS A 280 -19.40 -5.28 26.57
C HIS A 280 -18.89 -3.96 27.19
N TYR A 281 -19.29 -3.63 28.42
CA TYR A 281 -18.90 -2.37 29.08
C TYR A 281 -17.37 -2.17 29.19
N ALA A 282 -16.60 -3.26 29.12
CA ALA A 282 -15.13 -3.26 29.14
C ALA A 282 -14.48 -2.95 27.77
N GLN A 283 -15.27 -2.84 26.69
CA GLN A 283 -14.78 -2.51 25.34
C GLN A 283 -14.70 -0.99 25.10
N ALA A 284 -14.78 -0.18 26.16
CA ALA A 284 -14.53 1.25 26.06
C ALA A 284 -13.09 1.50 25.56
N PRO A 285 -12.89 2.48 24.65
CA PRO A 285 -11.55 2.84 24.20
C PRO A 285 -10.65 3.29 25.36
N ALA A 286 -9.32 3.19 25.18
CA ALA A 286 -8.33 3.51 26.21
C ALA A 286 -8.14 5.02 26.49
N TYR A 287 -8.99 5.89 25.93
CA TYR A 287 -8.95 7.34 26.13
C TYR A 287 -10.21 7.84 26.84
N GLU A 288 -10.14 9.03 27.44
CA GLU A 288 -11.31 9.67 28.07
C GLU A 288 -12.42 9.90 27.05
N ALA A 289 -13.66 9.54 27.39
CA ALA A 289 -14.80 9.68 26.49
C ALA A 289 -14.92 11.09 25.91
N PHE A 290 -15.37 11.19 24.65
CA PHE A 290 -15.59 12.48 24.02
C PHE A 290 -16.59 13.32 24.80
N ARG A 291 -16.39 14.64 24.79
CA ARG A 291 -17.28 15.59 25.43
C ARG A 291 -18.66 15.55 24.77
N SER A 292 -19.72 15.51 25.59
CA SER A 292 -21.11 15.51 25.11
C SER A 292 -21.63 16.89 24.70
N HIS A 293 -21.20 17.97 25.38
CA HIS A 293 -21.65 19.36 25.16
C HIS A 293 -20.50 20.36 25.17
#